data_AF-A0A173T979-F1
#
_entry.id   AF-A0A173T979-F1
#
_cell.length_a   1.000
_cell.length_b   1.000
_cell.length_c   1.000
_cell.angle_alpha   90.00
_cell.angle_beta   90.00
_cell.angle_gamma   90.00
#
_symmetry.space_group_name_H-M   'P 1'
#
loop_
_entity.id
_entity.type
_entity.pdbx_description
1 polymer ?
#
loop_
_entity_poly.entity_id
_entity_poly.type
_entity_poly.pdbx_seq_one_letter_code
_entity_poly.pdbx_strand_id
1 'polypeptide(L)'
;MTKYKVEKYLKKLTNGTSFWFHVGIASDESEIGLDIHGENPENEDWQWYFPIKNSDDKKDLLEAIKKEIEDAVDCFDIEENVYRMLEAKRNGFQGVPNVVDLVANEQYKEKALREFYQRLDNWKDEIDLKNPESKKIANILFNMHLDLDYDSCIDDYKEELDMLSQTIDKLSEGNDPLFYVLQTIAGQHEDEENLLVDGDGDFIER
;
A
#
# COMPACT_ATOMS: atom_id res chain seq x y z
N MET A 1 8.71 5.57 16.07
CA MET A 1 7.92 4.32 16.08
C MET A 1 8.82 3.11 16.34
N THR A 2 8.35 2.10 17.07
CA THR A 2 9.15 0.90 17.39
C THR A 2 9.36 -0.01 16.17
N LYS A 3 10.46 -0.77 16.15
CA LYS A 3 10.82 -1.67 15.03
C LYS A 3 9.69 -2.60 14.61
N TYR A 4 9.08 -3.28 15.59
CA TYR A 4 7.98 -4.20 15.34
C TYR A 4 6.77 -3.54 14.66
N LYS A 5 6.45 -2.30 15.04
CA LYS A 5 5.33 -1.56 14.43
C LYS A 5 5.63 -1.19 12.98
N VAL A 6 6.87 -0.75 12.70
CA VAL A 6 7.33 -0.42 11.35
C VAL A 6 7.32 -1.66 10.46
N GLU A 7 7.90 -2.77 10.91
CA GLU A 7 7.92 -4.04 10.15
C GLU A 7 6.52 -4.54 9.79
N LYS A 8 5.61 -4.56 10.78
CA LYS A 8 4.22 -4.98 10.55
C LYS A 8 3.53 -4.09 9.52
N TYR A 9 3.81 -2.79 9.58
CA TYR A 9 3.23 -1.81 8.68
C TYR A 9 3.76 -1.98 7.24
N LEU A 10 5.07 -2.05 7.06
CA LEU A 10 5.70 -2.25 5.75
C LEU A 10 5.32 -3.58 5.11
N LYS A 11 5.15 -4.64 5.91
CA LYS A 11 4.67 -5.94 5.39
C LYS A 11 3.27 -5.84 4.77
N LYS A 12 2.38 -5.00 5.31
CA LYS A 12 1.06 -4.76 4.69
C LYS A 12 1.21 -3.99 3.38
N LEU A 13 2.08 -2.99 3.38
CA LEU A 13 2.33 -2.11 2.24
C LEU A 13 2.87 -2.87 1.01
N THR A 14 3.77 -3.84 1.23
CA THR A 14 4.36 -4.64 0.16
C THR A 14 3.62 -5.94 -0.16
N ASN A 15 2.48 -6.20 0.48
CA ASN A 15 1.75 -7.43 0.22
C ASN A 15 1.24 -7.47 -1.23
N GLY A 16 1.62 -8.49 -1.99
CA GLY A 16 1.29 -8.61 -3.41
C GLY A 16 2.12 -7.72 -4.34
N THR A 17 3.26 -7.20 -3.87
CA THR A 17 4.26 -6.55 -4.74
C THR A 17 5.51 -7.42 -4.85
N SER A 18 6.36 -7.13 -5.83
CA SER A 18 7.66 -7.80 -5.97
C SER A 18 8.70 -7.38 -4.92
N PHE A 19 8.32 -6.57 -3.92
CA PHE A 19 9.24 -5.99 -2.95
C PHE A 19 9.01 -6.50 -1.53
N TRP A 20 10.07 -6.47 -0.72
CA TRP A 20 9.98 -6.58 0.72
C TRP A 20 11.02 -5.70 1.40
N PHE A 21 10.80 -5.40 2.68
CA PHE A 21 11.69 -4.57 3.47
C PHE A 21 12.37 -5.37 4.58
N HIS A 22 13.64 -5.07 4.81
CA HIS A 22 14.31 -5.31 6.08
C HIS A 22 14.46 -3.98 6.84
N VAL A 23 14.17 -4.03 8.14
CA VAL A 23 14.15 -2.83 8.99
C VAL A 23 15.27 -2.90 10.02
N GLY A 24 16.21 -1.97 9.89
CA GLY A 24 17.15 -1.60 10.94
C GLY A 24 16.61 -0.41 11.75
N ILE A 25 16.82 -0.40 13.06
CA ILE A 25 16.52 0.78 13.90
C ILE A 25 17.78 1.15 14.68
N ALA A 26 18.10 2.44 14.69
CA ALA A 26 19.18 2.98 15.49
C ALA A 26 18.95 2.73 16.98
N SER A 27 20.02 2.58 17.77
CA SER A 27 19.93 2.23 19.20
C SER A 27 19.14 3.26 20.02
N ASP A 28 19.08 4.50 19.57
CA ASP A 28 18.34 5.61 20.19
C ASP A 28 16.94 5.83 19.56
N GLU A 29 16.53 4.93 18.65
CA GLU A 29 15.29 4.97 17.89
C GLU A 29 15.07 6.25 17.06
N SER A 30 16.10 7.07 16.84
CA SER A 30 15.95 8.34 16.11
C SER A 30 15.87 8.16 14.59
N GLU A 31 16.42 7.07 14.08
CA GLU A 31 16.51 6.74 12.65
C GLU A 31 16.13 5.27 12.41
N ILE A 32 15.54 5.04 11.24
CA ILE A 32 15.23 3.72 10.69
C ILE A 32 16.08 3.57 9.42
N GLY A 33 16.84 2.48 9.33
CA GLY A 33 17.45 2.04 8.09
C GLY A 33 16.49 1.09 7.38
N LEU A 34 16.10 1.42 6.15
CA LEU A 34 15.26 0.55 5.33
C LEU A 34 16.10 -0.03 4.19
N ASP A 35 16.21 -1.36 4.20
CA ASP A 35 16.71 -2.15 3.09
C ASP A 35 15.51 -2.67 2.31
N ILE A 36 15.26 -2.11 1.12
CA ILE A 36 14.26 -2.64 0.21
C ILE A 36 14.92 -3.70 -0.67
N HIS A 37 14.24 -4.81 -0.85
CA HIS A 37 14.65 -5.90 -1.72
C HIS A 37 13.56 -6.17 -2.74
N GLY A 38 13.95 -6.55 -3.95
CA GLY A 38 13.03 -6.92 -5.03
C GLY A 38 13.26 -8.35 -5.52
N GLU A 39 12.17 -9.00 -5.95
CA GLU A 39 12.27 -10.25 -6.70
C GLU A 39 12.89 -9.97 -8.07
N ASN A 40 13.75 -10.87 -8.53
CA ASN A 40 14.42 -10.73 -9.81
C ASN A 40 14.35 -12.05 -10.60
N PRO A 41 13.74 -12.06 -11.80
CA PRO A 41 13.64 -13.25 -12.65
C PRO A 41 14.99 -13.87 -13.04
N GLU A 42 16.03 -13.05 -13.17
CA GLU A 42 17.36 -13.46 -13.64
C GLU A 42 18.37 -13.63 -12.48
N ASN A 43 17.88 -13.71 -11.24
CA ASN A 43 18.65 -13.95 -10.02
C ASN A 43 19.78 -12.93 -9.72
N GLU A 44 19.70 -11.70 -10.24
CA GLU A 44 20.58 -10.64 -9.74
C GLU A 44 20.04 -10.04 -8.45
N ASP A 45 20.96 -9.66 -7.56
CA ASP A 45 20.61 -8.96 -6.33
C ASP A 45 19.94 -7.62 -6.66
N TRP A 46 18.75 -7.45 -6.12
CA TRP A 46 18.02 -6.19 -6.19
C TRP A 46 17.80 -5.67 -4.77
N GLN A 47 18.66 -4.74 -4.34
CA GLN A 47 18.60 -4.14 -3.01
C GLN A 47 18.94 -2.65 -3.04
N TRP A 48 18.20 -1.85 -2.27
CA TRP A 48 18.56 -0.47 -1.95
C TRP A 48 18.41 -0.19 -0.47
N TYR A 49 19.34 0.59 0.05
CA TYR A 49 19.33 1.06 1.43
C TYR A 49 19.07 2.56 1.46
N PHE A 50 18.15 3.01 2.29
CA PHE A 50 17.97 4.42 2.59
C PHE A 50 17.74 4.66 4.09
N PRO A 51 18.46 5.64 4.69
CA PRO A 51 18.22 6.07 6.05
C PRO A 51 17.04 7.05 6.08
N ILE A 52 16.06 6.78 6.93
CA ILE A 52 14.92 7.67 7.15
C ILE A 52 14.83 8.06 8.62
N LYS A 53 14.41 9.30 8.86
CA LYS A 53 14.14 9.76 10.21
C LYS A 53 12.95 8.97 10.77
N ASN A 54 13.10 8.44 11.98
CA ASN A 54 11.99 7.78 12.64
C ASN A 54 10.91 8.81 13.00
N SER A 55 9.65 8.49 12.74
CA SER A 55 8.49 9.25 13.21
C SER A 55 7.56 8.32 13.99
N ASP A 56 6.90 8.85 15.01
CA ASP A 56 5.78 8.16 15.66
C ASP A 56 4.48 8.28 14.86
N ASP A 57 4.44 9.22 13.90
CA ASP A 57 3.36 9.38 12.94
C ASP A 57 3.59 8.48 11.71
N LYS A 58 2.56 7.72 11.32
CA LYS A 58 2.63 6.80 10.19
C LYS A 58 2.67 7.52 8.84
N LYS A 59 2.00 8.67 8.74
CA LYS A 59 1.96 9.48 7.52
C LYS A 59 3.33 10.08 7.24
N ASP A 60 3.97 10.66 8.25
CA ASP A 60 5.33 11.18 8.13
C ASP A 60 6.32 10.09 7.68
N LEU A 61 6.22 8.90 8.29
CA LEU A 61 7.06 7.75 7.94
C LEU A 61 6.88 7.37 6.47
N LEU A 62 5.64 7.30 5.98
CA LEU A 62 5.40 6.97 4.58
C LEU A 62 5.80 8.09 3.63
N GLU A 63 5.51 9.35 3.94
CA GLU A 63 5.93 10.47 3.07
C GLU A 63 7.46 10.46 2.88
N ALA A 64 8.22 10.11 3.92
CA ALA A 64 9.66 9.88 3.81
C ALA A 64 10.01 8.70 2.88
N ILE A 65 9.35 7.54 3.04
CA ILE A 65 9.58 6.37 2.18
C ILE A 65 9.21 6.67 0.72
N LYS A 66 8.05 7.31 0.50
CA LYS A 66 7.56 7.65 -0.84
C LYS A 66 8.55 8.53 -1.57
N LYS A 67 9.13 9.51 -0.90
CA LYS A 67 10.14 10.39 -1.47
C LYS A 67 11.38 9.61 -1.94
N GLU A 68 11.91 8.72 -1.10
CA GLU A 68 13.08 7.90 -1.48
C GLU A 68 12.76 6.99 -2.69
N ILE A 69 11.54 6.44 -2.75
CA ILE A 69 11.10 5.62 -3.89
C ILE A 69 10.87 6.47 -5.15
N GLU A 70 10.33 7.69 -5.01
CA GLU A 70 10.18 8.65 -6.11
C GLU A 70 11.53 8.99 -6.73
N ASP A 71 12.51 9.35 -5.90
CA ASP A 71 13.87 9.64 -6.33
C ASP A 71 14.48 8.42 -7.04
N ALA A 72 14.24 7.20 -6.53
CA ALA A 72 14.69 5.97 -7.18
C ALA A 72 14.02 5.72 -8.55
N VAL A 73 12.72 5.99 -8.69
CA VAL A 73 11.98 5.89 -9.96
C VAL A 73 12.53 6.88 -10.99
N ASP A 74 12.74 8.13 -10.57
CA ASP A 74 13.19 9.20 -11.47
C ASP A 74 14.64 9.01 -11.93
N CYS A 75 15.47 8.38 -11.09
CA CYS A 75 16.87 8.10 -11.39
C CYS A 75 17.09 6.72 -12.04
N PHE A 76 16.05 5.90 -12.23
CA PHE A 76 16.22 4.55 -12.77
C PHE A 76 16.53 4.60 -14.27
N ASP A 77 17.78 4.34 -14.63
CA ASP A 77 18.25 4.29 -16.02
C ASP A 77 18.60 2.86 -16.43
N ILE A 78 17.75 2.29 -17.29
CA ILE A 78 17.94 0.94 -17.85
C ILE A 78 19.26 0.86 -18.63
N GLU A 79 19.57 1.85 -19.47
CA GLU A 79 20.75 1.82 -20.32
C GLU A 79 22.02 1.82 -19.46
N GLU A 80 22.06 2.71 -18.46
CA GLU A 80 23.19 2.81 -17.54
C GLU A 80 23.38 1.53 -16.72
N ASN A 81 22.30 0.96 -16.18
CA ASN A 81 22.37 -0.28 -15.39
C ASN A 81 22.85 -1.47 -16.23
N VAL A 82 22.30 -1.64 -17.44
CA VAL A 82 22.75 -2.69 -18.37
C VAL A 82 24.23 -2.52 -18.71
N TYR A 83 24.66 -1.29 -18.99
CA TYR A 83 26.07 -1.00 -19.29
C TYR A 83 26.99 -1.38 -18.12
N ARG A 84 26.64 -0.99 -16.89
CA ARG A 84 27.41 -1.32 -15.68
C ARG A 84 27.57 -2.83 -15.49
N MET A 85 26.51 -3.61 -15.70
CA MET A 85 26.56 -5.08 -15.57
C MET A 85 27.39 -5.73 -16.68
N LEU A 86 27.31 -5.24 -17.91
CA LEU A 86 28.17 -5.71 -19.00
C LEU A 86 29.65 -5.39 -18.74
N GLU A 87 29.98 -4.23 -18.17
CA GLU A 87 31.35 -3.94 -17.74
C GLU A 87 31.81 -4.87 -16.61
N ALA A 88 30.97 -5.13 -15.62
CA ALA A 88 31.28 -6.10 -14.56
C ALA A 88 31.57 -7.49 -15.12
N LYS A 89 30.76 -7.95 -16.09
CA LYS A 89 30.98 -9.20 -16.83
C LYS A 89 32.30 -9.20 -17.58
N ARG A 90 32.62 -8.11 -18.28
CA ARG A 90 33.91 -7.93 -18.98
C ARG A 90 35.10 -8.01 -18.02
N ASN A 91 34.91 -7.55 -16.78
CA ASN A 91 35.92 -7.58 -15.71
C ASN A 91 35.96 -8.91 -14.94
N GLY A 92 35.22 -9.94 -15.37
CA GLY A 92 35.27 -11.29 -14.81
C GLY A 92 34.26 -11.60 -13.71
N PHE A 93 33.27 -10.72 -13.48
CA PHE A 93 32.17 -11.03 -12.56
C PHE A 93 31.32 -12.18 -13.14
N GLN A 94 31.14 -13.23 -12.35
CA GLN A 94 30.37 -14.40 -12.75
C GLN A 94 28.89 -14.21 -12.41
N GLY A 95 28.00 -14.91 -13.13
CA GLY A 95 26.55 -14.83 -12.90
C GLY A 95 25.84 -13.69 -13.62
N VAL A 96 26.55 -12.81 -14.33
CA VAL A 96 25.90 -11.77 -15.15
C VAL A 96 25.20 -12.40 -16.36
N PRO A 97 23.89 -12.18 -16.56
CA PRO A 97 23.13 -12.68 -17.70
C PRO A 97 23.63 -12.19 -19.06
N ASN A 98 23.02 -12.67 -20.15
CA ASN A 98 23.30 -12.13 -21.48
C ASN A 98 22.61 -10.76 -21.68
N VAL A 99 22.98 -10.01 -22.71
CA VAL A 99 22.46 -8.63 -22.91
C VAL A 99 20.94 -8.57 -23.05
N VAL A 100 20.31 -9.57 -23.67
CA VAL A 100 18.85 -9.63 -23.83
C VAL A 100 18.18 -9.81 -22.47
N ASP A 101 18.67 -10.76 -21.68
CA ASP A 101 18.15 -11.04 -20.34
C ASP A 101 18.36 -9.85 -19.40
N LEU A 102 19.53 -9.20 -19.48
CA LEU A 102 19.84 -7.98 -18.72
C LEU A 102 18.85 -6.85 -19.02
N VAL A 103 18.57 -6.58 -20.29
CA VAL A 103 17.61 -5.54 -20.67
C VAL A 103 16.21 -5.88 -20.17
N ALA A 104 15.77 -7.13 -20.33
CA ALA A 104 14.47 -7.57 -19.83
C ALA A 104 14.36 -7.46 -18.30
N ASN A 105 15.45 -7.78 -17.60
CA ASN A 105 15.55 -7.67 -16.15
C ASN A 105 15.49 -6.21 -15.68
N GLU A 106 16.26 -5.30 -16.26
CA GLU A 106 16.20 -3.87 -15.89
C GLU A 106 14.82 -3.25 -16.21
N GLN A 107 14.16 -3.66 -17.30
CA GLN A 107 12.78 -3.28 -17.60
C GLN A 107 11.78 -3.80 -16.56
N TYR A 108 11.96 -5.03 -16.10
CA TYR A 108 11.16 -5.59 -15.02
C TYR A 108 11.34 -4.79 -13.73
N LYS A 109 12.59 -4.46 -13.37
CA LYS A 109 12.91 -3.68 -12.18
C LYS A 109 12.26 -2.29 -12.23
N GLU A 110 12.40 -1.57 -13.35
CA GLU A 110 11.77 -0.27 -13.53
C GLU A 110 10.24 -0.36 -13.39
N LYS A 111 9.62 -1.33 -14.06
CA LYS A 111 8.16 -1.52 -14.02
C LYS A 111 7.68 -1.79 -12.59
N ALA A 112 8.28 -2.74 -11.90
CA ALA A 112 7.90 -3.08 -10.53
C ALA A 112 8.07 -1.87 -9.61
N LEU A 113 9.16 -1.10 -9.75
CA LEU A 113 9.39 0.11 -8.96
C LEU A 113 8.30 1.17 -9.19
N ARG A 114 7.90 1.38 -10.45
CA ARG A 114 6.80 2.31 -10.81
C ARG A 114 5.45 1.85 -10.24
N GLU A 115 5.13 0.56 -10.32
CA GLU A 115 3.92 -0.01 -9.73
C GLU A 115 3.90 0.15 -8.21
N PHE A 116 5.06 -0.03 -7.56
CA PHE A 116 5.17 0.20 -6.13
C PHE A 116 4.99 1.67 -5.77
N TYR A 117 5.60 2.60 -6.52
CA TYR A 117 5.39 4.04 -6.33
C TYR A 117 3.91 4.45 -6.48
N GLN A 118 3.22 3.96 -7.51
CA GLN A 118 1.79 4.21 -7.70
C GLN A 118 0.96 3.71 -6.50
N ARG A 119 1.29 2.53 -5.97
CA ARG A 119 0.63 2.01 -4.77
C ARG A 119 0.87 2.88 -3.54
N LEU A 120 2.08 3.43 -3.38
CA LEU A 120 2.39 4.38 -2.31
C LEU A 120 1.59 5.69 -2.45
N ASP A 121 1.37 6.14 -3.69
CA ASP A 121 0.55 7.31 -3.99
C ASP A 121 -0.92 7.08 -3.59
N ASN A 122 -1.47 5.92 -3.98
CA ASN A 122 -2.85 5.54 -3.66
C ASN A 122 -3.06 5.19 -2.17
N TRP A 123 -2.01 4.81 -1.43
CA TRP A 123 -2.16 4.45 -0.02
C TRP A 123 -2.61 5.63 0.87
N LYS A 124 -2.38 6.87 0.44
CA LYS A 124 -2.81 8.08 1.16
C LYS A 124 -4.32 8.09 1.41
N ASP A 125 -5.08 7.55 0.48
CA ASP A 125 -6.54 7.41 0.56
C ASP A 125 -6.96 6.32 1.58
N GLU A 126 -6.13 5.29 1.80
CA GLU A 126 -6.41 4.23 2.80
C GLU A 126 -6.05 4.65 4.26
N ILE A 127 -5.15 5.63 4.48
CA ILE A 127 -4.78 6.10 5.84
C ILE A 127 -5.78 7.10 6.39
N ASP A 128 -6.29 7.99 5.54
CA ASP A 128 -7.14 9.12 5.95
C ASP A 128 -8.55 8.66 6.39
N LEU A 129 -8.73 7.35 6.58
CA LEU A 129 -9.74 6.76 7.46
C LEU A 129 -9.19 6.68 8.90
N LYS A 130 -9.19 7.83 9.58
CA LYS A 130 -8.70 7.94 10.96
C LYS A 130 -9.67 7.37 11.99
N ASN A 131 -10.97 7.31 11.65
CA ASN A 131 -12.01 6.89 12.57
C ASN A 131 -12.58 5.50 12.19
N PRO A 132 -12.34 4.46 13.03
CA PRO A 132 -12.99 3.17 12.89
C PRO A 132 -14.52 3.25 12.86
N GLU A 133 -15.09 4.27 13.53
CA GLU A 133 -16.53 4.53 13.52
C GLU A 133 -17.00 4.96 12.13
N SER A 134 -16.26 5.82 11.43
CA SER A 134 -16.59 6.25 10.06
C SER A 134 -16.62 5.06 9.10
N LYS A 135 -15.70 4.11 9.27
CA LYS A 135 -15.68 2.87 8.51
C LYS A 135 -16.87 1.95 8.84
N LYS A 136 -17.23 1.83 10.13
CA LYS A 136 -18.42 1.07 10.56
C LYS A 136 -19.70 1.66 9.97
N ILE A 137 -19.88 2.97 10.11
CA ILE A 137 -21.04 3.69 9.57
C ILE A 137 -21.11 3.53 8.05
N ALA A 138 -19.98 3.65 7.34
CA ALA A 138 -19.95 3.45 5.89
C ALA A 138 -20.34 2.03 5.48
N ASN A 139 -19.84 1.01 6.17
CA ASN A 139 -20.17 -0.39 5.89
C ASN A 139 -21.67 -0.65 6.04
N ILE A 140 -22.27 -0.18 7.14
CA ILE A 140 -23.70 -0.32 7.40
C ILE A 140 -24.51 0.45 6.35
N LEU A 141 -24.19 1.71 6.09
CA LEU A 141 -24.90 2.50 5.07
C LEU A 141 -24.75 1.94 3.65
N PHE A 142 -23.60 1.36 3.35
CA PHE A 142 -23.37 0.67 2.08
C PHE A 142 -24.26 -0.57 1.99
N ASN A 143 -24.31 -1.41 3.03
CA ASN A 143 -25.17 -2.59 3.06
C ASN A 143 -26.66 -2.23 3.03
N MET A 144 -27.07 -1.16 3.72
CA MET A 144 -28.42 -0.59 3.62
C MET A 144 -28.74 -0.08 2.19
N HIS A 145 -27.73 0.42 1.47
CA HIS A 145 -27.89 0.83 0.08
C HIS A 145 -27.99 -0.35 -0.89
N LEU A 146 -27.38 -1.48 -0.54
CA LEU A 146 -27.38 -2.71 -1.33
C LEU A 146 -28.73 -3.47 -1.31
N ASP A 147 -29.75 -2.98 -0.58
CA ASP A 147 -31.12 -3.53 -0.59
C ASP A 147 -31.89 -3.27 -1.92
N LEU A 148 -31.17 -3.22 -3.04
CA LEU A 148 -31.70 -2.95 -4.38
C LEU A 148 -30.94 -3.79 -5.42
N ASP A 149 -31.37 -5.04 -5.67
CA ASP A 149 -31.20 -5.78 -6.94
C ASP A 149 -29.81 -5.76 -7.65
N TYR A 150 -28.67 -6.08 -7.00
CA TYR A 150 -27.38 -6.20 -7.73
C TYR A 150 -26.53 -7.45 -7.38
N ASP A 151 -26.14 -8.17 -8.45
CA ASP A 151 -25.49 -9.49 -8.52
C ASP A 151 -23.94 -9.39 -8.61
N SER A 152 -23.26 -8.67 -7.71
CA SER A 152 -21.78 -8.59 -7.73
C SER A 152 -21.09 -8.54 -6.35
N CYS A 153 -19.87 -9.08 -6.31
CA CYS A 153 -19.11 -9.36 -5.10
C CYS A 153 -18.61 -8.11 -4.35
N ILE A 154 -18.50 -8.19 -3.02
CA ILE A 154 -17.95 -7.13 -2.14
C ILE A 154 -16.58 -6.60 -2.57
N ASP A 155 -15.74 -7.44 -3.19
CA ASP A 155 -14.42 -7.02 -3.68
C ASP A 155 -14.50 -6.01 -4.84
N ASP A 156 -15.61 -6.00 -5.61
CA ASP A 156 -15.83 -5.06 -6.72
C ASP A 156 -16.10 -3.63 -6.22
N TYR A 157 -16.49 -3.47 -4.95
CA TYR A 157 -16.96 -2.21 -4.38
C TYR A 157 -16.06 -1.61 -3.31
N LYS A 158 -14.85 -2.18 -3.15
CA LYS A 158 -13.90 -1.73 -2.15
C LYS A 158 -13.58 -0.23 -2.28
N GLU A 159 -13.44 0.27 -3.51
CA GLU A 159 -13.14 1.68 -3.79
C GLU A 159 -14.30 2.61 -3.38
N GLU A 160 -15.55 2.22 -3.65
CA GLU A 160 -16.74 3.00 -3.30
C GLU A 160 -16.96 3.05 -1.78
N LEU A 161 -16.76 1.91 -1.12
CA LEU A 161 -16.82 1.82 0.34
C LEU A 161 -15.73 2.68 1.00
N ASP A 162 -14.52 2.68 0.46
CA ASP A 162 -13.42 3.50 0.97
C ASP A 162 -13.72 5.01 0.77
N MET A 163 -14.26 5.42 -0.38
CA MET A 163 -14.71 6.81 -0.62
C MET A 163 -15.82 7.26 0.32
N LEU A 164 -16.82 6.40 0.57
CA LEU A 164 -17.90 6.68 1.51
C LEU A 164 -17.36 6.85 2.93
N SER A 165 -16.46 5.97 3.34
CA SER A 165 -15.86 6.00 4.66
C SER A 165 -15.05 7.29 4.88
N GLN A 166 -14.23 7.70 3.91
CA GLN A 166 -13.50 8.98 3.98
C GLN A 166 -14.44 10.20 4.06
N THR A 167 -15.57 10.15 3.36
CA THR A 167 -16.56 11.24 3.39
C THR A 167 -17.16 11.38 4.78
N ILE A 168 -17.53 10.26 5.41
CA ILE A 168 -18.03 10.24 6.80
C ILE A 168 -16.95 10.72 7.78
N ASP A 169 -15.68 10.39 7.53
CA ASP A 169 -14.58 10.83 8.38
C ASP A 169 -14.41 12.36 8.36
N LYS A 170 -14.52 12.98 7.18
CA LYS A 170 -14.50 14.44 7.03
C LYS A 170 -15.68 15.12 7.76
N LEU A 171 -16.87 14.51 7.73
CA LEU A 171 -18.04 14.99 8.47
C LEU A 171 -17.80 14.92 9.99
N SER A 172 -17.18 13.83 10.46
CA SER A 172 -16.79 13.65 11.86
C SER A 172 -15.79 14.72 12.30
N GLU A 173 -14.73 14.97 11.54
CA GLU A 173 -13.71 15.98 11.85
C GLU A 173 -14.29 17.40 11.88
N GLY A 174 -15.26 17.68 10.99
CA GLY A 174 -15.97 18.95 10.93
C GLY A 174 -17.01 19.18 12.02
N ASN A 175 -17.27 18.18 12.87
CA ASN A 175 -18.38 18.18 13.83
C ASN A 175 -19.73 18.49 13.16
N ASP A 176 -19.92 17.98 11.94
CA ASP A 176 -21.09 18.25 11.13
C ASP A 176 -22.33 17.55 11.72
N PRO A 177 -23.49 18.21 11.85
CA PRO A 177 -24.73 17.58 12.31
C PRO A 177 -25.10 16.31 11.53
N LEU A 178 -24.75 16.24 10.24
CA LEU A 178 -24.99 15.07 9.40
C LEU A 178 -24.24 13.85 9.92
N PHE A 179 -23.03 13.99 10.48
CA PHE A 179 -22.30 12.86 11.05
C PHE A 179 -23.11 12.16 12.14
N TYR A 180 -23.71 12.93 13.06
CA TYR A 180 -24.53 12.38 14.15
C TYR A 180 -25.83 11.73 13.65
N VAL A 181 -26.41 12.26 12.57
CA VAL A 181 -27.57 11.64 11.91
C VAL A 181 -27.17 10.29 11.31
N LEU A 182 -26.06 10.23 10.58
CA LEU A 182 -25.56 8.98 9.99
C LEU A 182 -25.17 7.97 11.07
N GLN A 183 -24.56 8.41 12.16
CA GLN A 183 -24.26 7.56 13.33
C GLN A 183 -25.54 7.01 13.97
N THR A 184 -26.60 7.82 14.07
CA THR A 184 -27.89 7.38 14.62
C THR A 184 -28.55 6.35 13.72
N ILE A 185 -28.53 6.56 12.39
CA ILE A 185 -29.05 5.62 11.41
C ILE A 185 -28.27 4.31 11.49
N ALA A 186 -26.93 4.36 11.39
CA ALA A 186 -26.10 3.17 11.49
C ALA A 186 -26.31 2.40 12.81
N GLY A 187 -26.52 3.11 13.92
CA GLY A 187 -26.84 2.50 15.21
C GLY A 187 -28.20 1.79 15.27
N GLN A 188 -29.12 2.06 14.34
CA GLN A 188 -30.39 1.33 14.21
C GLN A 188 -30.27 0.07 13.34
N HIS A 189 -29.18 -0.05 12.58
CA HIS A 189 -28.91 -1.10 11.60
C HIS A 189 -27.57 -1.78 11.90
N GLU A 190 -27.19 -1.90 13.19
CA GLU A 190 -25.91 -2.52 13.57
C GLU A 190 -25.82 -3.99 13.18
N ASP A 191 -26.95 -4.68 13.05
CA ASP A 191 -27.06 -6.05 12.56
C ASP A 191 -26.68 -6.21 11.09
N GLU A 192 -26.64 -5.10 10.34
CA GLU A 192 -26.22 -5.07 8.94
C GLU A 192 -24.70 -4.88 8.76
N GLU A 193 -23.93 -4.81 9.86
CA GLU A 193 -22.48 -4.66 9.81
C GLU A 193 -21.78 -5.97 9.35
N ASN A 194 -21.01 -5.91 8.25
CA ASN A 194 -20.29 -7.06 7.65
C ASN A 194 -21.18 -8.19 7.10
N LEU A 195 -22.43 -7.92 6.73
CA LEU A 195 -23.23 -8.90 6.01
C LEU A 195 -22.61 -9.17 4.63
N LEU A 196 -22.40 -10.45 4.32
CA LEU A 196 -22.09 -10.91 2.97
C LEU A 196 -23.42 -11.07 2.23
N VAL A 197 -23.48 -10.61 1.00
CA VAL A 197 -24.65 -10.77 0.13
C VAL A 197 -24.23 -11.70 -1.01
N ASP A 198 -25.02 -12.73 -1.34
CA ASP A 198 -24.77 -13.55 -2.53
C ASP A 198 -25.28 -12.86 -3.81
N GLY A 199 -25.05 -13.50 -4.97
CA GLY A 199 -25.48 -12.97 -6.26
C GLY A 199 -27.00 -12.86 -6.43
N ASP A 200 -27.78 -13.50 -5.54
CA ASP A 200 -29.24 -13.42 -5.53
C ASP A 200 -29.76 -12.33 -4.57
N GLY A 201 -28.87 -11.61 -3.89
CA GLY A 201 -29.24 -10.56 -2.92
C GLY A 201 -29.55 -11.09 -1.52
N ASP A 202 -29.35 -12.39 -1.26
CA ASP A 202 -29.62 -12.99 0.04
C ASP A 202 -28.43 -12.80 0.99
N PHE A 203 -28.72 -12.55 2.28
CA PHE A 203 -27.69 -12.48 3.31
C PHE A 203 -27.09 -13.87 3.57
N ILE A 204 -25.77 -13.97 3.43
CA ILE A 204 -25.00 -15.18 3.73
C ILE A 204 -24.48 -15.12 5.16
N GLU A 205 -24.87 -16.08 6.00
CA GLU A 205 -24.20 -16.30 7.28
C GLU A 205 -22.75 -16.79 7.05
N ARG A 206 -21.81 -16.27 7.84
CA ARG A 206 -20.41 -16.70 7.82
C ARG A 206 -20.20 -18.16 8.26
#